data_AF-A0A7J2PVC6-F1
#
_entry.id   AF-A0A7J2PVC6-F1
#
_cell.length_a   1.000
_cell.length_b   1.000
_cell.length_c   1.000
_cell.angle_alpha   90.00
_cell.angle_beta   90.00
_cell.angle_gamma   90.00
#
_symmetry.space_group_name_H-M   'P 1'
#
loop_
_entity.id
_entity.type
_entity.pdbx_description
1 polymer ?
#
loop_
_entity_poly.entity_id
_entity_poly.type
_entity_poly.pdbx_seq_one_letter_code
_entity_poly.pdbx_strand_id
1 'polypeptide(L)' 'MEKPDFVKIDKQPGNMLLPKDIMTFWNKKIDKILKRDFLKLKNVGIDPILAWGLVVKEIYNSLEVFRYTLKSILLKLIIK' A
#
# COMPACT_ATOMS: atom_id res chain seq x y z
N MET A 1 -19.50 -10.02 9.93
CA MET A 1 -18.22 -9.37 9.57
C MET A 1 -17.74 -10.03 8.29
N GLU A 2 -17.70 -9.29 7.18
CA GLU A 2 -17.05 -9.77 5.96
C GLU A 2 -15.58 -10.08 6.28
N LYS A 3 -15.11 -11.26 5.88
CA LYS A 3 -13.69 -11.60 6.03
C LYS A 3 -12.92 -10.60 5.17
N PRO A 4 -11.90 -9.91 5.71
CA PRO A 4 -11.03 -9.12 4.85
C PRO A 4 -10.38 -10.07 3.85
N ASP A 5 -10.74 -9.90 2.58
CA ASP A 5 -10.09 -10.61 1.49
C ASP A 5 -8.66 -10.08 1.39
N PHE A 6 -7.68 -10.93 1.66
CA PHE A 6 -6.27 -10.60 1.49
C PHE A 6 -5.72 -11.23 0.21
N VAL A 7 -4.85 -10.50 -0.49
CA VAL A 7 -4.18 -10.95 -1.70
C VAL A 7 -2.67 -10.95 -1.45
N LYS A 8 -1.99 -12.00 -1.91
CA LYS A 8 -0.54 -12.04 -1.93
C LYS A 8 -0.01 -11.13 -3.02
N ILE A 9 1.06 -10.42 -2.72
CA ILE A 9 1.81 -9.72 -3.76
C ILE A 9 2.97 -10.61 -4.20
N ASP A 10 2.94 -11.03 -5.46
CA ASP A 10 3.99 -11.86 -6.03
C ASP A 10 5.32 -11.11 -6.17
N LYS A 11 6.43 -11.87 -6.10
CA LYS A 11 7.82 -11.41 -6.29
C LYS A 11 8.36 -10.49 -5.18
N GLN A 12 7.92 -10.71 -3.94
CA GLN A 12 8.33 -9.88 -2.79
C GLN A 12 8.89 -10.71 -1.63
N PRO A 13 9.82 -10.15 -0.83
CA PRO A 13 10.31 -10.80 0.37
C PRO A 13 9.17 -11.03 1.38
N GLY A 14 9.07 -12.25 1.92
CA GLY A 14 8.26 -12.51 3.11
C GLY A 14 6.77 -12.82 2.94
N ASN A 15 6.27 -13.18 1.74
CA ASN A 15 4.86 -13.59 1.54
C ASN A 15 3.82 -12.61 2.13
N MET A 16 4.05 -11.30 1.99
CA MET A 16 3.19 -10.30 2.60
C MET A 16 1.79 -10.28 1.96
N LEU A 17 0.77 -10.14 2.80
CA LEU A 17 -0.64 -10.12 2.42
C LEU A 17 -1.18 -8.68 2.53
N LEU A 18 -1.86 -8.21 1.49
CA LEU A 18 -2.55 -6.92 1.49
C LEU A 18 -4.06 -7.07 1.32
N PRO A 19 -4.85 -6.18 1.91
CA PRO A 19 -6.28 -6.09 1.65
C PRO A 19 -6.59 -5.91 0.15
N LYS A 20 -7.56 -6.67 -0.36
CA LYS A 20 -7.95 -6.71 -1.78
C LYS A 20 -8.47 -5.37 -2.31
N ASP A 21 -9.08 -4.56 -1.44
CA ASP A 21 -9.56 -3.21 -1.76
C ASP A 21 -8.40 -2.27 -2.10
N ILE A 22 -7.27 -2.36 -1.40
CA ILE A 22 -6.05 -1.60 -1.74
C ILE A 22 -5.47 -2.05 -3.08
N MET A 23 -5.63 -3.32 -3.41
CA MET A 23 -5.18 -3.86 -4.69
C MET A 23 -5.88 -3.22 -5.90
N THR A 24 -7.06 -2.62 -5.72
CA THR A 24 -7.73 -1.86 -6.79
C THR A 24 -7.01 -0.55 -7.16
N PHE A 25 -6.28 0.04 -6.20
CA PHE A 25 -5.46 1.22 -6.43
C PHE A 25 -4.03 0.87 -6.85
N TRP A 26 -3.67 -0.41 -6.77
CA TRP A 26 -2.34 -0.90 -7.08
C TRP A 26 -2.05 -0.84 -8.58
N ASN A 27 -0.90 -0.28 -8.94
CA ASN A 27 -0.52 -0.12 -10.34
C ASN A 27 1.01 -0.09 -10.52
N LYS A 28 1.48 -0.10 -11.77
CA LYS A 28 2.91 -0.10 -12.11
C LYS A 28 3.70 1.07 -11.52
N LYS A 29 3.07 2.22 -11.23
CA LYS A 29 3.73 3.35 -10.59
C LYS A 29 4.02 3.05 -9.12
N ILE A 30 3.07 2.42 -8.43
CA ILE A 30 3.24 1.96 -7.04
C ILE A 30 4.35 0.92 -6.95
N ASP A 31 4.39 -0.05 -7.87
CA ASP A 31 5.48 -1.03 -7.95
C ASP A 31 6.86 -0.37 -8.06
N LYS A 32 6.98 0.66 -8.93
CA LYS A 32 8.23 1.42 -9.11
C LYS A 32 8.65 2.16 -7.84
N ILE A 33 7.70 2.80 -7.15
CA ILE A 33 7.96 3.52 -5.90
C ILE A 33 8.44 2.54 -4.83
N LEU A 34 7.70 1.45 -4.64
CA LEU A 34 8.05 0.41 -3.68
C LEU A 34 9.44 -0.15 -3.91
N LYS A 35 9.76 -0.52 -5.17
CA LYS A 35 11.08 -1.06 -5.50
C LYS A 35 12.19 -0.05 -5.23
N ARG A 36 11.98 1.23 -5.57
CA ARG A 36 12.97 2.30 -5.32
C ARG A 36 13.21 2.48 -3.84
N ASP A 37 12.16 2.58 -3.05
CA ASP A 37 12.27 2.89 -1.62
C ASP A 37 12.74 1.67 -0.81
N PHE A 38 12.35 0.46 -1.23
CA PHE A 38 12.94 -0.78 -0.72
C PHE A 38 14.45 -0.84 -0.94
N LEU A 39 14.94 -0.50 -2.13
CA LEU A 39 16.37 -0.47 -2.42
C LEU A 39 17.12 0.54 -1.54
N LYS A 40 16.53 1.71 -1.26
CA LYS A 40 17.13 2.68 -0.34
C LYS A 40 17.27 2.11 1.07
N LEU A 41 16.22 1.47 1.60
CA LEU A 41 16.24 0.85 2.92
C LEU A 41 17.25 -0.31 3.00
N LYS A 42 17.34 -1.10 1.93
CA LYS A 42 18.36 -2.15 1.84
C LYS A 42 19.78 -1.58 1.84
N ASN A 43 20.01 -0.46 1.14
CA ASN A 43 21.33 0.18 1.05
C ASN A 43 21.80 0.78 2.39
N VAL A 44 20.88 1.12 3.30
CA VAL A 44 21.21 1.56 4.67
C VAL A 44 21.31 0.39 5.66
N GLY A 45 21.29 -0.86 5.16
CA GLY A 45 21.51 -2.06 5.96
C GLY A 45 20.29 -2.59 6.70
N ILE A 46 19.08 -2.14 6.37
CA ILE A 46 17.85 -2.67 6.98
C ILE A 46 17.58 -4.07 6.42
N ASP A 47 17.17 -4.99 7.31
CA ASP A 47 16.75 -6.34 6.95
C ASP A 47 15.71 -6.32 5.81
N PRO A 48 15.85 -7.17 4.77
CA PRO A 48 14.93 -7.16 3.62
C PRO A 48 13.45 -7.36 3.96
N ILE A 49 13.11 -8.15 4.99
CA ILE A 49 11.71 -8.37 5.37
C ILE A 49 11.17 -7.10 6.05
N LEU A 50 11.95 -6.51 6.95
CA LEU A 50 11.59 -5.25 7.60
C LEU A 50 11.51 -4.08 6.62
N ALA A 51 12.51 -3.93 5.75
CA ALA A 51 12.55 -2.91 4.71
C ALA A 51 11.31 -3.01 3.82
N TRP A 52 10.96 -4.23 3.38
CA TRP A 52 9.78 -4.43 2.56
C TRP A 52 8.49 -4.05 3.31
N GLY A 53 8.35 -4.51 4.55
CA GLY A 53 7.18 -4.21 5.37
C GLY A 53 6.97 -2.73 5.65
N LEU A 54 8.06 -1.97 5.84
CA LEU A 54 7.99 -0.51 6.04
C LEU A 54 7.44 0.21 4.80
N VAL A 55 7.96 -0.09 3.62
CA VAL A 55 7.55 0.61 2.39
C VAL A 55 6.12 0.24 2.01
N VAL A 56 5.72 -1.02 2.18
CA VAL A 56 4.33 -1.45 1.97
C VAL A 56 3.38 -0.72 2.91
N LYS A 57 3.73 -0.59 4.21
CA LYS A 57 2.93 0.12 5.20
C LYS A 57 2.77 1.61 4.85
N GLU A 58 3.85 2.26 4.39
CA GLU A 58 3.83 3.66 3.98
C GLU A 58 2.89 3.91 2.79
N ILE A 59 2.96 3.04 1.78
CA ILE A 59 2.06 3.09 0.62
C ILE A 59 0.61 2.81 1.04
N TYR A 60 0.38 1.80 1.86
CA TYR A 60 -0.95 1.47 2.37
C TYR A 60 -1.58 2.68 3.06
N ASN A 61 -0.87 3.29 4.01
CA ASN A 61 -1.33 4.48 4.73
C ASN A 61 -1.63 5.64 3.77
N SER A 62 -0.79 5.84 2.76
CA SER A 62 -0.97 6.90 1.76
C SER A 62 -2.25 6.70 0.93
N LEU A 63 -2.53 5.45 0.52
CA LEU A 63 -3.74 5.09 -0.22
C LEU A 63 -4.99 5.20 0.65
N GLU A 64 -4.90 4.82 1.92
CA GLU A 64 -6.00 4.91 2.86
C GLU A 64 -6.39 6.38 3.12
N VAL A 65 -5.41 7.26 3.31
CA VAL A 65 -5.63 8.71 3.46
C VAL A 65 -6.28 9.30 2.21
N PHE A 66 -5.84 8.90 1.02
CA PHE A 66 -6.46 9.34 -0.24
C PHE A 66 -7.92 8.92 -0.34
N ARG A 67 -8.25 7.69 0.08
CA ARG A 67 -9.63 7.18 0.12
C ARG A 67 -10.52 8.00 1.05
N TYR A 68 -10.08 8.30 2.26
CA TYR A 68 -10.87 9.12 3.20
C TYR A 68 -11.07 10.54 2.68
N THR A 69 -10.05 11.12 2.05
CA THR A 69 -10.11 12.46 1.49
C THR A 69 -11.13 12.53 0.35
N LEU A 70 -11.12 11.58 -0.58
CA LEU A 70 -12.10 11.49 -1.66
C LEU A 70 -13.53 11.30 -1.13
N LYS A 71 -13.74 10.38 -0.17
CA LYS A 71 -15.06 10.17 0.45
C LYS A 71 -15.59 11.45 1.10
N SER A 72 -14.73 12.18 1.82
CA SER A 72 -15.08 13.44 2.47
C SER A 72 -15.47 14.53 1.47
N ILE A 73 -14.75 14.65 0.35
CA ILE A 73 -15.06 15.61 -0.72
C ILE A 73 -16.38 15.24 -1.42
N LEU A 74 -16.56 13.97 -1.79
CA LEU A 74 -17.80 13.48 -2.41
C LEU A 74 -19.02 13.70 -1.51
N LEU A 75 -18.90 13.43 -0.21
CA LEU A 75 -19.97 13.68 0.75
C LEU A 75 -20.34 15.18 0.82
N LYS A 76 -19.35 16.07 0.81
CA LYS A 76 -19.59 17.52 0.78
C LYS A 76 -20.24 18.02 -0.51
N LEU A 77 -20.06 17.33 -1.63
CA LEU A 77 -20.63 17.70 -2.92
C LEU A 77 -22.08 17.22 -3.08
N ILE A 78 -22.49 16.15 -2.39
CA ILE A 78 -23.83 15.56 -2.49
C ILE A 78 -24.82 16.24 -1.52
N ILE A 79 -24.34 16.83 -0.42
CA ILE A 79 -25.18 17.50 0.60
C ILE A 79 -25.30 19.02 0.33
N LYS A 80 -24.99 19.46 -0.90
CA LYS A 80 -25.24 20.83 -1.39
C LYS A 80 -26.33 20.79 -2.45
#